data_AF-A0A7S3W688-F1
#
_entry.id   AF-A0A7S3W688-F1
#
_cell.length_a   1.000
_cell.length_b   1.000
_cell.length_c   1.000
_cell.angle_alpha   90.00
_cell.angle_beta   90.00
_cell.angle_gamma   90.00
#
_symmetry.space_group_name_H-M   'P 1'
#
loop_
_entity.id
_entity.type
_entity.pdbx_description
1 polymer ?
#
loop_
_entity_poly.entity_id
_entity_poly.type
_entity_poly.pdbx_seq_one_letter_code
_entity_poly.pdbx_strand_id
1 'polypeptide(L)'
;PPPPPPPPPPPAPPQLSRLAVPFCVSTPACDGPTLMPPPPPPPPPYQPPPLPASPPPPPLPSLPPAPSEPPPVPPSTPGPSPLSAPLLATRSPPLDSRPASRPASRPSSPVGGSGASSTNARQPEASLAEQNAECAVCFDPLHAAPCALFRCGSFRTCRHFLHEACARSLPFPECPLCRCAFDTVQPLPPLLSDPAGWFRAVDTGGEAAGHAARLSRPQVVEALLAQLPLEQRSLEAEFDRRWDGWASPSTEAPEGELRYEAFAAPDSGVLALARGAAAVCTAICTAICTAVCTAIC
;
A
#
# COMPACT_ATOMS: atom_id res chain seq x y z
N PRO A 1 33.74 -29.32 -36.06
CA PRO A 1 33.29 -28.04 -36.70
C PRO A 1 33.69 -26.90 -35.77
N PRO A 2 34.23 -25.78 -36.28
CA PRO A 2 34.48 -24.62 -35.44
C PRO A 2 33.16 -24.06 -34.88
N PRO A 3 33.17 -23.47 -33.68
CA PRO A 3 32.00 -22.83 -33.11
C PRO A 3 31.54 -21.67 -34.01
N PRO A 4 30.22 -21.41 -34.09
CA PRO A 4 29.71 -20.28 -34.85
C PRO A 4 30.25 -18.96 -34.27
N PRO A 5 30.52 -17.95 -35.12
CA PRO A 5 30.96 -16.65 -34.64
C PRO A 5 29.91 -16.00 -33.74
N PRO A 6 30.33 -15.17 -32.76
CA PRO A 6 29.41 -14.46 -31.90
C PRO A 6 28.52 -13.50 -32.71
N PRO A 7 27.27 -13.27 -32.28
CA PRO A 7 26.38 -12.32 -32.94
C PRO A 7 26.95 -10.89 -32.90
N PRO A 8 26.68 -10.06 -33.91
CA PRO A 8 27.12 -8.67 -33.91
C PRO A 8 26.49 -7.88 -32.76
N PRO A 9 27.19 -6.87 -32.22
CA PRO A 9 26.64 -6.02 -31.16
C PRO A 9 25.38 -5.28 -31.65
N PRO A 10 24.42 -4.99 -30.75
CA PRO A 10 23.23 -4.23 -31.10
C PRO A 10 23.60 -2.82 -31.59
N PRO A 11 22.81 -2.24 -32.52
CA PRO A 11 23.05 -0.88 -33.01
C PRO A 11 22.98 0.14 -31.87
N ALA A 12 23.88 1.12 -31.91
CA ALA A 12 23.91 2.20 -30.94
C ALA A 12 22.56 2.97 -30.92
N PRO A 13 22.06 3.37 -29.75
CA PRO A 13 20.83 4.14 -29.65
C PRO A 13 20.97 5.47 -30.41
N PRO A 14 19.90 5.95 -31.06
CA PRO A 14 19.94 7.21 -31.79
C PRO A 14 20.30 8.36 -30.83
N GLN A 15 21.36 9.09 -31.18
CA GLN A 15 21.77 10.30 -30.50
C GLN A 15 20.68 11.35 -30.65
N LEU A 16 19.87 11.54 -29.60
CA LEU A 16 18.91 12.64 -29.52
C LEU A 16 19.71 13.95 -29.48
N SER A 17 19.79 14.60 -30.64
CA SER A 17 20.34 15.94 -30.76
C SER A 17 19.50 16.88 -29.90
N ARG A 18 20.13 17.46 -28.88
CA ARG A 18 19.56 18.50 -28.02
C ARG A 18 19.09 19.68 -28.88
N LEU A 19 17.79 19.78 -29.09
CA LEU A 19 17.17 21.02 -29.56
C LEU A 19 17.22 22.02 -28.40
N ALA A 20 18.09 23.01 -28.56
CA ALA A 20 18.15 24.19 -27.71
C ALA A 20 16.82 24.94 -27.81
N VAL A 21 16.13 25.08 -26.68
CA VAL A 21 14.96 25.94 -26.54
C VAL A 21 15.46 27.36 -26.34
N PRO A 22 15.07 28.35 -27.17
CA PRO A 22 15.50 29.72 -26.98
C PRO A 22 14.77 30.33 -25.78
N PHE A 23 15.56 30.91 -24.88
CA PHE A 23 15.14 31.87 -23.87
C PHE A 23 14.40 33.03 -24.55
N CYS A 24 13.11 33.20 -24.28
CA CYS A 24 12.40 34.44 -24.63
C CYS A 24 12.33 35.35 -23.39
N VAL A 25 12.99 36.49 -23.56
CA VAL A 25 13.02 37.65 -22.67
C VAL A 25 11.67 38.39 -22.71
N SER A 26 11.36 39.01 -21.57
CA SER A 26 10.24 39.88 -21.23
C SER A 26 9.70 40.82 -22.32
N THR A 27 8.38 41.00 -22.35
CA THR A 27 7.68 42.21 -22.85
C THR A 27 6.39 42.48 -22.04
N PRO A 28 5.88 43.73 -22.06
CA PRO A 28 5.18 44.35 -20.94
C PRO A 28 3.65 44.22 -20.97
N ALA A 29 3.05 44.65 -19.86
CA ALA A 29 1.62 44.71 -19.57
C ALA A 29 0.78 45.31 -20.71
N CYS A 30 -0.24 44.55 -21.13
CA CYS A 30 -1.40 45.06 -21.83
C CYS A 30 -2.62 44.84 -20.95
N ASP A 31 -3.05 45.90 -20.26
CA ASP A 31 -4.37 46.00 -19.66
C ASP A 31 -5.42 46.11 -20.77
N GLY A 32 -6.26 45.10 -20.87
CA GLY A 32 -7.44 45.09 -21.72
C GLY A 32 -8.27 43.83 -21.46
N PRO A 33 -9.53 43.94 -20.97
CA PRO A 33 -10.37 42.78 -20.77
C PRO A 33 -10.75 42.20 -22.13
N THR A 34 -9.99 41.20 -22.58
CA THR A 34 -10.36 40.37 -23.72
C THR A 34 -11.57 39.56 -23.27
N LEU A 35 -12.76 39.93 -23.76
CA LEU A 35 -13.96 39.12 -23.69
C LEU A 35 -13.64 37.75 -24.31
N MET A 36 -13.36 36.76 -23.47
CA MET A 36 -13.19 35.39 -23.93
C MET A 36 -14.49 34.95 -24.60
N PRO A 37 -14.42 34.34 -25.79
CA PRO A 37 -15.61 33.74 -26.39
C PRO A 37 -16.21 32.71 -25.40
N PRO A 38 -17.54 32.61 -25.31
CA PRO A 38 -18.17 31.63 -24.44
C PRO A 38 -17.67 30.22 -24.80
N PRO A 39 -17.47 29.35 -23.80
CA PRO A 39 -17.04 27.98 -24.05
C PRO A 39 -18.03 27.29 -24.99
N PRO A 40 -17.55 26.44 -25.91
CA PRO A 40 -18.45 25.69 -26.78
C PRO A 40 -19.42 24.85 -25.92
N PRO A 41 -20.65 24.63 -26.39
CA PRO A 41 -21.61 23.79 -25.67
C PRO A 41 -21.03 22.39 -25.47
N PRO A 42 -21.32 21.73 -24.33
CA PRO A 42 -20.86 20.38 -24.08
C PRO A 42 -21.33 19.44 -25.21
N PRO A 43 -20.51 18.46 -25.63
CA PRO A 43 -20.95 17.47 -26.60
C PRO A 43 -22.19 16.72 -26.07
N PRO A 44 -23.09 16.27 -26.96
CA PRO A 44 -24.22 15.45 -26.53
C PRO A 44 -23.71 14.20 -25.78
N PRO A 45 -24.46 13.69 -24.79
CA PRO A 45 -24.07 12.49 -24.07
C PRO A 45 -23.84 11.35 -25.07
N TYR A 46 -22.66 10.73 -24.97
CA TYR A 46 -22.28 9.61 -25.81
C TYR A 46 -23.29 8.47 -25.61
N GLN A 47 -24.08 8.19 -26.65
CA GLN A 47 -24.89 6.99 -26.72
C GLN A 47 -24.04 5.91 -27.39
N PRO A 48 -23.57 4.88 -26.66
CA PRO A 48 -22.89 3.77 -27.28
C PRO A 48 -23.83 3.11 -28.31
N PRO A 49 -23.32 2.66 -29.45
CA PRO A 49 -24.13 1.91 -30.41
C PRO A 49 -24.76 0.69 -29.71
N PRO A 50 -25.99 0.31 -30.08
CA PRO A 50 -26.64 -0.87 -29.52
C PRO A 50 -25.73 -2.08 -29.68
N LEU A 51 -25.45 -2.77 -28.57
CA LEU A 51 -24.65 -3.99 -28.60
C LEU A 51 -25.33 -5.00 -29.54
N PRO A 52 -24.57 -5.70 -30.40
CA PRO A 52 -25.11 -6.79 -31.19
C PRO A 52 -25.76 -7.81 -30.25
N ALA A 53 -26.92 -8.34 -30.65
CA ALA A 53 -27.65 -9.34 -29.87
C ALA A 53 -26.71 -10.51 -29.53
N SER A 54 -26.57 -10.82 -28.24
CA SER A 54 -25.78 -11.96 -27.80
C SER A 54 -26.26 -13.23 -28.50
N PRO A 55 -25.37 -14.07 -29.04
CA PRO A 55 -25.76 -15.36 -29.57
C PRO A 55 -26.44 -16.19 -28.46
N PRO A 56 -27.42 -17.04 -28.80
CA PRO A 56 -28.04 -17.93 -27.83
C PRO A 56 -26.97 -18.80 -27.15
N PRO A 57 -27.09 -19.07 -25.84
CA PRO A 57 -26.14 -19.92 -25.15
C PRO A 57 -26.10 -21.30 -25.82
N PRO A 58 -24.91 -21.92 -25.93
CA PRO A 58 -24.82 -23.29 -26.44
C PRO A 58 -25.63 -24.23 -25.55
N PRO A 59 -26.20 -25.31 -26.11
CA PRO A 59 -26.94 -26.30 -25.33
C PRO A 59 -26.02 -26.86 -24.23
N LEU A 60 -26.53 -26.86 -22.99
CA LEU A 60 -25.79 -27.40 -21.85
C LEU A 60 -25.44 -28.87 -22.12
N PRO A 61 -24.17 -29.28 -21.93
CA PRO A 61 -23.81 -30.70 -22.00
C PRO A 61 -24.58 -31.45 -20.91
N SER A 62 -25.14 -32.61 -21.30
CA SER A 62 -25.84 -33.50 -20.38
C SER A 62 -24.98 -33.79 -19.16
N LEU A 63 -25.48 -33.42 -17.97
CA LEU A 63 -24.80 -33.68 -16.71
C LEU A 63 -24.54 -35.19 -16.58
N PRO A 64 -23.31 -35.60 -16.22
CA PRO A 64 -23.05 -36.99 -15.89
C PRO A 64 -23.92 -37.42 -14.69
N PRO A 65 -24.29 -38.71 -14.62
CA PRO A 65 -25.07 -39.22 -13.49
C PRO A 65 -24.35 -38.94 -12.17
N ALA A 66 -25.13 -38.55 -11.16
CA ALA A 66 -24.61 -38.22 -9.84
C ALA A 66 -23.77 -39.38 -9.29
N PRO A 67 -22.56 -39.11 -8.75
CA PRO A 67 -21.75 -40.14 -8.11
C PRO A 67 -22.51 -40.74 -6.94
N SER A 68 -22.48 -42.06 -6.84
CA SER A 68 -23.11 -42.82 -5.75
C SER A 68 -22.60 -42.33 -4.40
N GLU A 69 -23.53 -42.13 -3.47
CA GLU A 69 -23.30 -41.63 -2.12
C GLU A 69 -22.20 -42.45 -1.41
N PRO A 70 -21.16 -41.81 -0.85
CA PRO A 70 -20.11 -42.54 -0.15
C PRO A 70 -20.66 -43.21 1.11
N PRO A 71 -20.15 -44.40 1.48
CA PRO A 71 -20.61 -45.13 2.65
C PRO A 71 -20.40 -44.32 3.95
N PRO A 72 -21.27 -44.52 4.96
CA PRO A 72 -21.20 -43.79 6.22
C PRO A 72 -19.86 -44.07 6.93
N VAL A 73 -19.20 -42.99 7.32
CA VAL A 73 -17.92 -43.02 8.05
C VAL A 73 -18.17 -43.61 9.45
N PRO A 74 -17.38 -44.61 9.90
CA PRO A 74 -17.53 -45.18 11.23
C PRO A 74 -17.17 -44.15 12.32
N PRO A 75 -17.79 -44.26 13.53
CA PRO A 75 -17.58 -43.32 14.62
C PRO A 75 -16.14 -43.38 15.13
N SER A 76 -15.45 -42.23 15.11
CA SER A 76 -14.10 -42.07 15.65
C SER A 76 -14.06 -42.29 17.16
N THR A 77 -13.21 -43.22 17.58
CA THR A 77 -12.91 -43.53 18.98
C THR A 77 -12.21 -42.35 19.67
N PRO A 78 -12.61 -41.96 20.89
CA PRO A 78 -11.92 -40.93 21.67
C PRO A 78 -10.53 -41.41 22.12
N GLY A 79 -9.49 -40.74 21.65
CA GLY A 79 -8.10 -40.97 22.09
C GLY A 79 -7.84 -40.44 23.50
N PRO A 80 -6.88 -41.04 24.25
CA PRO A 80 -6.61 -40.71 25.63
C PRO A 80 -5.89 -39.36 25.78
N SER A 81 -6.34 -38.59 26.77
CA SER A 81 -5.81 -37.29 27.17
C SER A 81 -4.32 -37.34 27.52
N PRO A 82 -3.50 -36.35 27.08
CA PRO A 82 -2.13 -36.22 27.54
C PRO A 82 -2.09 -35.71 28.99
N LEU A 83 -1.29 -36.43 29.78
CA LEU A 83 -0.99 -36.19 31.18
C LEU A 83 -0.25 -34.85 31.40
N SER A 84 -0.53 -34.29 32.56
CA SER A 84 -0.09 -33.03 33.14
C SER A 84 1.43 -32.83 33.16
N ALA A 85 1.87 -31.62 32.80
CA ALA A 85 3.19 -31.07 33.13
C ALA A 85 3.10 -30.13 34.36
N PRO A 86 4.13 -30.06 35.21
CA PRO A 86 4.07 -29.33 36.48
C PRO A 86 4.32 -27.82 36.32
N LEU A 87 3.52 -27.03 37.03
CA LEU A 87 3.66 -25.59 37.21
C LEU A 87 4.87 -25.27 38.11
N LEU A 88 5.85 -24.55 37.57
CA LEU A 88 6.86 -23.85 38.38
C LEU A 88 6.29 -22.50 38.81
N ALA A 89 6.14 -22.34 40.12
CA ALA A 89 5.63 -21.14 40.77
C ALA A 89 6.71 -20.06 40.87
N THR A 90 6.52 -18.94 40.17
CA THR A 90 7.31 -17.71 40.39
C THR A 90 6.57 -16.82 41.38
N ARG A 91 7.21 -16.55 42.51
CA ARG A 91 6.74 -15.69 43.61
C ARG A 91 6.75 -14.21 43.19
N SER A 92 5.62 -13.52 43.38
CA SER A 92 5.54 -12.05 43.37
C SER A 92 5.75 -11.48 44.79
N PRO A 93 6.44 -10.33 44.96
CA PRO A 93 6.52 -9.60 46.23
C PRO A 93 5.33 -8.64 46.44
N PRO A 94 5.15 -8.08 47.66
CA PRO A 94 3.86 -7.65 48.19
C PRO A 94 3.49 -6.18 47.90
N LEU A 95 2.17 -5.96 47.98
CA LEU A 95 1.46 -4.68 47.98
C LEU A 95 1.86 -3.83 49.18
N ASP A 96 2.08 -2.54 48.93
CA ASP A 96 2.15 -1.50 49.96
C ASP A 96 0.95 -0.55 49.87
N SER A 97 0.58 0.01 51.02
CA SER A 97 -0.77 0.41 51.38
C SER A 97 -0.95 1.94 51.47
N ARG A 98 -2.01 2.47 50.82
CA ARG A 98 -2.92 3.58 51.27
C ARG A 98 -2.28 4.99 51.51
N PRO A 99 -3.04 6.11 51.70
CA PRO A 99 -4.46 6.24 52.08
C PRO A 99 -5.32 7.23 51.28
N ALA A 100 -6.60 7.25 51.67
CA ALA A 100 -7.73 8.00 51.14
C ALA A 100 -7.76 9.49 51.56
N SER A 101 -8.42 10.33 50.76
CA SER A 101 -9.25 11.46 51.23
C SER A 101 -10.27 11.92 50.17
N ARG A 102 -11.50 12.10 50.63
CA ARG A 102 -12.78 12.58 50.01
C ARG A 102 -12.72 14.11 49.73
N PRO A 103 -13.70 14.80 49.07
CA PRO A 103 -15.15 14.62 49.25
C PRO A 103 -16.06 14.79 48.00
N ALA A 104 -17.35 14.54 48.27
CA ALA A 104 -18.49 14.53 47.38
C ALA A 104 -18.96 15.93 46.92
N SER A 105 -19.54 15.99 45.72
CA SER A 105 -20.60 16.93 45.35
C SER A 105 -21.50 16.34 44.26
N ARG A 106 -22.80 16.58 44.43
CA ARG A 106 -23.97 16.00 43.76
C ARG A 106 -24.34 16.78 42.46
N PRO A 107 -25.36 16.32 41.69
CA PRO A 107 -25.42 16.45 40.23
C PRO A 107 -26.22 17.66 39.75
N SER A 108 -26.08 17.99 38.47
CA SER A 108 -27.04 18.83 37.73
C SER A 108 -27.20 18.28 36.32
N SER A 109 -28.40 17.75 36.05
CA SER A 109 -28.87 17.33 34.73
C SER A 109 -29.08 18.53 33.80
N PRO A 110 -28.82 18.35 32.51
CA PRO A 110 -29.81 18.69 31.48
C PRO A 110 -30.02 17.45 30.58
N VAL A 111 -31.17 16.77 30.63
CA VAL A 111 -32.37 17.00 29.81
C VAL A 111 -32.06 17.48 28.39
N GLY A 112 -32.24 16.56 27.43
CA GLY A 112 -32.77 16.88 26.10
C GLY A 112 -31.75 17.26 25.02
N GLY A 113 -30.98 16.29 24.54
CA GLY A 113 -30.27 16.41 23.27
C GLY A 113 -30.44 15.14 22.46
N SER A 114 -31.24 15.21 21.40
CA SER A 114 -31.46 14.15 20.42
C SER A 114 -30.15 13.47 20.07
N GLY A 115 -30.00 12.21 20.49
CA GLY A 115 -28.87 11.37 20.18
C GLY A 115 -28.80 11.15 18.67
N ALA A 116 -28.00 11.98 18.00
CA ALA A 116 -27.35 11.59 16.77
C ALA A 116 -26.58 10.32 17.11
N SER A 117 -27.14 9.17 16.72
CA SER A 117 -26.41 7.92 16.70
C SER A 117 -25.15 8.20 15.90
N SER A 118 -24.02 8.31 16.60
CA SER A 118 -22.69 8.23 16.00
C SER A 118 -22.69 6.95 15.18
N THR A 119 -22.99 7.08 13.88
CA THR A 119 -22.73 6.07 12.89
C THR A 119 -21.23 5.95 12.88
N ASN A 120 -20.73 5.08 13.78
CA ASN A 120 -19.36 4.63 13.84
C ASN A 120 -19.11 4.03 12.47
N ALA A 121 -18.62 4.88 11.55
CA ALA A 121 -18.41 4.52 10.16
C ALA A 121 -17.45 3.34 10.23
N ARG A 122 -17.97 2.13 10.01
CA ARG A 122 -17.19 0.91 10.08
C ARG A 122 -16.01 1.13 9.15
N GLN A 123 -14.84 1.27 9.74
CA GLN A 123 -13.59 1.22 8.99
C GLN A 123 -13.68 -0.10 8.19
N PRO A 124 -13.61 -0.05 6.85
CA PRO A 124 -13.63 -1.28 6.07
C PRO A 124 -12.49 -2.15 6.60
N GLU A 125 -12.84 -3.34 7.08
CA GLU A 125 -11.86 -4.30 7.56
C GLU A 125 -10.90 -4.57 6.40
N ALA A 126 -9.60 -4.39 6.66
CA ALA A 126 -8.57 -4.63 5.66
C ALA A 126 -8.71 -6.06 5.11
N SER A 127 -8.58 -6.22 3.81
CA SER A 127 -8.64 -7.55 3.20
C SER A 127 -7.50 -8.45 3.72
N LEU A 128 -7.66 -9.77 3.67
CA LEU A 128 -6.58 -10.69 4.10
C LEU A 128 -5.28 -10.46 3.32
N ALA A 129 -5.38 -10.10 2.04
CA ALA A 129 -4.22 -9.75 1.21
C ALA A 129 -3.49 -8.51 1.74
N GLU A 130 -4.23 -7.50 2.20
CA GLU A 130 -3.65 -6.29 2.83
C GLU A 130 -2.97 -6.62 4.16
N GLN A 131 -3.57 -7.51 4.96
CA GLN A 131 -3.01 -7.93 6.25
C GLN A 131 -1.72 -8.76 6.13
N ASN A 132 -1.50 -9.41 4.98
CA ASN A 132 -0.30 -10.20 4.72
C ASN A 132 0.71 -9.48 3.82
N ALA A 133 0.40 -8.27 3.35
CA ALA A 133 1.17 -7.58 2.32
C ALA A 133 1.43 -8.45 1.07
N GLU A 134 0.38 -9.11 0.57
CA GLU A 134 0.40 -9.99 -0.59
C GLU A 134 -0.25 -9.33 -1.81
N CYS A 135 0.21 -9.68 -3.01
CA CYS A 135 -0.40 -9.21 -4.24
C CYS A 135 -1.77 -9.88 -4.43
N ALA A 136 -2.85 -9.09 -4.53
CA ALA A 136 -4.21 -9.61 -4.68
C ALA A 136 -4.49 -10.39 -5.98
N VAL A 137 -3.53 -10.45 -6.91
CA VAL A 137 -3.65 -11.16 -8.20
C VAL A 137 -2.95 -12.52 -8.17
N CYS A 138 -1.70 -12.57 -7.73
CA CYS A 138 -0.91 -13.81 -7.70
C CYS A 138 -0.75 -14.42 -6.30
N PHE A 139 -1.13 -13.70 -5.24
CA PHE A 139 -0.99 -14.07 -3.83
C PHE A 139 0.44 -14.25 -3.33
N ASP A 140 1.44 -13.84 -4.12
CA ASP A 140 2.83 -13.79 -3.66
C ASP A 140 3.07 -12.53 -2.79
N PRO A 141 4.06 -12.54 -1.86
CA PRO A 141 4.42 -11.37 -1.06
C PRO A 141 4.80 -10.19 -1.95
N LEU A 142 4.30 -8.99 -1.66
CA LEU A 142 4.51 -7.79 -2.50
C LEU A 142 5.99 -7.42 -2.68
N HIS A 143 6.81 -7.64 -1.66
CA HIS A 143 8.25 -7.34 -1.71
C HIS A 143 9.05 -8.33 -2.58
N ALA A 144 8.42 -9.41 -3.07
CA ALA A 144 9.10 -10.43 -3.87
C ALA A 144 9.32 -9.99 -5.34
N ALA A 145 8.60 -8.97 -5.83
CA ALA A 145 8.78 -8.42 -7.16
C ALA A 145 8.50 -6.90 -7.20
N PRO A 146 8.88 -6.19 -8.29
CA PRO A 146 8.60 -4.76 -8.41
C PRO A 146 7.11 -4.45 -8.25
N CYS A 147 6.79 -3.55 -7.34
CA CYS A 147 5.42 -3.09 -7.10
C CYS A 147 5.04 -1.91 -8.00
N ALA A 148 3.75 -1.76 -8.22
CA ALA A 148 3.14 -0.65 -8.92
C ALA A 148 1.92 -0.12 -8.18
N LEU A 149 1.52 1.08 -8.55
CA LEU A 149 0.32 1.77 -8.08
C LEU A 149 -0.52 2.25 -9.26
N PHE A 150 -1.77 2.60 -8.98
CA PHE A 150 -2.73 3.06 -9.96
C PHE A 150 -2.86 4.58 -9.96
N ARG A 151 -2.87 5.21 -11.13
CA ARG A 151 -3.10 6.66 -11.32
C ARG A 151 -4.23 6.95 -12.28
N CYS A 152 -4.81 8.13 -12.12
CA CYS A 152 -5.71 8.80 -13.05
C CYS A 152 -5.15 10.21 -13.26
N GLY A 153 -4.59 10.47 -14.43
CA GLY A 153 -3.78 11.64 -14.70
C GLY A 153 -2.57 11.73 -13.77
N SER A 154 -2.45 12.84 -13.04
CA SER A 154 -1.39 13.05 -12.06
C SER A 154 -1.73 12.56 -10.65
N PHE A 155 -2.85 11.89 -10.42
CA PHE A 155 -3.25 11.52 -9.05
C PHE A 155 -3.28 10.02 -8.86
N ARG A 156 -2.83 9.56 -7.69
CA ARG A 156 -2.98 8.17 -7.28
C ARG A 156 -4.44 7.89 -6.91
N THR A 157 -5.02 6.84 -7.47
CA THR A 157 -6.47 6.60 -7.37
C THR A 157 -6.89 5.82 -6.12
N CYS A 158 -5.99 5.01 -5.56
CA CYS A 158 -6.23 4.25 -4.33
C CYS A 158 -4.92 3.90 -3.60
N ARG A 159 -5.04 3.36 -2.38
CA ARG A 159 -3.90 2.99 -1.52
C ARG A 159 -3.27 1.63 -1.84
N HIS A 160 -3.87 0.84 -2.71
CA HIS A 160 -3.43 -0.53 -2.94
C HIS A 160 -2.17 -0.60 -3.79
N PHE A 161 -1.36 -1.63 -3.52
CA PHE A 161 -0.17 -1.99 -4.28
C PHE A 161 -0.37 -3.37 -4.89
N LEU A 162 0.16 -3.59 -6.09
CA LEU A 162 0.27 -4.89 -6.73
C LEU A 162 1.65 -5.02 -7.35
N HIS A 163 2.07 -6.24 -7.67
CA HIS A 163 3.20 -6.42 -8.58
C HIS A 163 2.93 -5.72 -9.92
N GLU A 164 3.95 -5.07 -10.47
CA GLU A 164 3.85 -4.32 -11.72
C GLU A 164 3.32 -5.18 -12.86
N ALA A 165 3.84 -6.41 -12.99
CA ALA A 165 3.39 -7.36 -14.01
C ALA A 165 1.90 -7.71 -13.84
N CYS A 166 1.47 -7.97 -12.60
CA CYS A 166 0.07 -8.29 -12.27
C CYS A 166 -0.87 -7.11 -12.51
N ALA A 167 -0.46 -5.90 -12.17
CA ALA A 167 -1.23 -4.68 -12.40
C ALA A 167 -1.43 -4.42 -13.89
N ARG A 168 -0.40 -4.63 -14.71
CA ARG A 168 -0.46 -4.49 -16.17
C ARG A 168 -1.29 -5.58 -16.85
N SER A 169 -1.42 -6.76 -16.24
CA SER A 169 -2.21 -7.87 -16.79
C SER A 169 -3.71 -7.80 -16.44
N LEU A 170 -4.15 -6.76 -15.72
CA LEU A 170 -5.56 -6.63 -15.37
C LEU A 170 -6.43 -6.45 -16.63
N PRO A 171 -7.55 -7.19 -16.74
CA PRO A 171 -8.43 -7.11 -17.91
C PRO A 171 -9.24 -5.82 -17.97
N PHE A 172 -9.36 -5.10 -16.85
CA PHE A 172 -10.12 -3.87 -16.73
C PHE A 172 -9.27 -2.80 -16.04
N PRO A 173 -9.45 -1.52 -16.37
CA PRO A 173 -8.75 -0.38 -15.76
C PRO A 173 -9.32 -0.03 -14.38
N GLU A 174 -9.55 -1.03 -13.52
CA GLU A 174 -10.08 -0.88 -12.16
C GLU A 174 -9.24 -1.67 -11.16
N CYS A 175 -8.99 -1.08 -9.99
CA CYS A 175 -8.29 -1.77 -8.91
C CYS A 175 -9.10 -2.99 -8.43
N PRO A 176 -8.53 -4.21 -8.34
CA PRO A 176 -9.30 -5.40 -7.97
C PRO A 176 -9.80 -5.40 -6.51
N LEU A 177 -9.20 -4.57 -5.64
CA LEU A 177 -9.55 -4.48 -4.22
C LEU A 177 -10.67 -3.48 -3.95
N CYS A 178 -10.57 -2.26 -4.49
CA CYS A 178 -11.54 -1.19 -4.22
C CYS A 178 -12.33 -0.69 -5.44
N ARG A 179 -12.06 -1.24 -6.63
CA ARG A 179 -12.73 -0.89 -7.91
C ARG A 179 -12.59 0.58 -8.33
N CYS A 180 -11.62 1.30 -7.76
CA CYS A 180 -11.27 2.62 -8.25
C CYS A 180 -10.73 2.50 -9.69
N ALA A 181 -11.32 3.25 -10.61
CA ALA A 181 -10.83 3.35 -11.97
C ALA A 181 -9.45 4.00 -12.02
N PHE A 182 -8.64 3.62 -13.00
CA PHE A 182 -7.31 4.18 -13.26
C PHE A 182 -7.03 4.24 -14.76
N ASP A 183 -6.17 5.15 -15.21
CA ASP A 183 -5.72 5.22 -16.61
C ASP A 183 -4.28 4.72 -16.78
N THR A 184 -3.51 4.70 -15.69
CA THR A 184 -2.07 4.45 -15.73
C THR A 184 -1.64 3.53 -14.60
N VAL A 185 -0.82 2.54 -14.93
CA VAL A 185 -0.06 1.74 -13.97
C VAL A 185 1.34 2.35 -13.85
N GLN A 186 1.64 2.91 -12.69
CA GLN A 186 2.94 3.51 -12.41
C GLN A 186 3.79 2.56 -11.55
N PRO A 187 5.02 2.21 -11.97
CA PRO A 187 5.97 1.52 -11.11
C PRO A 187 6.26 2.34 -9.84
N LEU A 188 6.24 1.69 -8.68
CA LEU A 188 6.60 2.32 -7.42
C LEU A 188 8.13 2.49 -7.39
N PRO A 189 8.68 3.72 -7.32
CA PRO A 189 10.13 3.93 -7.31
C PRO A 189 10.81 3.17 -6.16
N PRO A 190 12.04 2.66 -6.30
CA PRO A 190 12.67 1.94 -5.20
C PRO A 190 13.05 2.90 -4.06
N LEU A 191 12.57 2.60 -2.84
CA LEU A 191 12.70 3.45 -1.65
C LEU A 191 14.14 3.89 -1.35
N LEU A 192 15.11 2.97 -1.48
CA LEU A 192 16.50 3.22 -1.09
C LEU A 192 17.29 4.04 -2.12
N SER A 193 16.95 3.92 -3.40
CA SER A 193 17.66 4.61 -4.49
C SER A 193 17.00 5.93 -4.90
N ASP A 194 15.67 6.03 -4.80
CA ASP A 194 14.91 7.24 -5.10
C ASP A 194 13.86 7.52 -4.01
N PRO A 195 14.28 7.93 -2.80
CA PRO A 195 13.37 8.20 -1.70
C PRO A 195 12.41 9.35 -1.99
N ALA A 196 12.82 10.34 -2.80
CA ALA A 196 11.98 11.48 -3.16
C ALA A 196 10.87 11.09 -4.13
N GLY A 197 11.19 10.30 -5.16
CA GLY A 197 10.21 9.73 -6.07
C GLY A 197 9.26 8.77 -5.37
N TRP A 198 9.78 7.90 -4.49
CA TRP A 198 8.96 7.00 -3.67
C TRP A 198 7.95 7.79 -2.84
N PHE A 199 8.41 8.82 -2.12
CA PHE A 199 7.54 9.61 -1.24
C PHE A 199 6.40 10.30 -1.99
N ARG A 200 6.70 10.92 -3.15
CA ARG A 200 5.66 11.52 -4.01
C ARG A 200 4.70 10.48 -4.59
N ALA A 201 5.21 9.29 -4.94
CA ALA A 201 4.42 8.24 -5.53
C ALA A 201 3.41 7.61 -4.55
N VAL A 202 3.76 7.51 -3.26
CA VAL A 202 2.90 6.92 -2.22
C VAL A 202 1.75 7.84 -1.83
N ASP A 203 1.96 9.16 -1.90
CA ASP A 203 0.97 10.16 -1.51
C ASP A 203 -0.30 10.07 -2.39
N THR A 204 -1.43 9.76 -1.76
CA THR A 204 -2.74 9.69 -2.42
C THR A 204 -3.50 11.02 -2.48
N GLY A 205 -3.02 12.08 -1.82
CA GLY A 205 -3.77 13.34 -1.63
C GLY A 205 -3.08 14.62 -2.11
N GLY A 206 -1.75 14.68 -2.13
CA GLY A 206 -1.03 15.96 -2.23
C GLY A 206 -1.05 16.64 -3.61
N GLU A 207 -0.89 15.88 -4.70
CA GLU A 207 -0.64 16.49 -6.02
C GLU A 207 -1.89 17.22 -6.55
N ALA A 208 -3.11 16.77 -6.22
CA ALA A 208 -4.37 17.36 -6.72
C ALA A 208 -4.66 18.71 -6.10
N ALA A 209 -4.17 18.91 -4.88
CA ALA A 209 -4.47 20.10 -4.10
C ALA A 209 -3.39 21.19 -4.27
N GLY A 210 -2.34 20.96 -5.08
CA GLY A 210 -1.22 21.88 -5.22
C GLY A 210 -0.38 22.05 -3.95
N HIS A 211 -0.53 21.12 -3.00
CA HIS A 211 0.22 21.14 -1.74
C HIS A 211 1.48 20.27 -1.88
N ALA A 212 2.48 20.55 -1.05
CA ALA A 212 3.63 19.66 -0.90
C ALA A 212 3.14 18.26 -0.49
N ALA A 213 3.81 17.22 -0.99
CA ALA A 213 3.44 15.84 -0.70
C ALA A 213 3.49 15.52 0.80
N ARG A 214 2.53 14.73 1.30
CA ARG A 214 2.42 14.36 2.72
C ARG A 214 1.94 12.93 2.85
N LEU A 215 2.46 12.21 3.84
CA LEU A 215 2.11 10.81 4.07
C LEU A 215 1.51 10.62 5.47
N SER A 216 0.32 10.06 5.51
CA SER A 216 -0.28 9.51 6.74
C SER A 216 0.43 8.23 7.16
N ARG A 217 0.35 7.89 8.46
CA ARG A 217 0.88 6.63 9.03
C ARG A 217 0.54 5.39 8.21
N PRO A 218 -0.74 5.09 7.88
CA PRO A 218 -1.08 3.89 7.13
C PRO A 218 -0.46 3.85 5.73
N GLN A 219 -0.39 4.98 5.01
CA GLN A 219 0.24 5.04 3.70
C GLN A 219 1.71 4.63 3.75
N VAL A 220 2.45 5.10 4.78
CA VAL A 220 3.86 4.76 4.94
C VAL A 220 4.02 3.28 5.27
N VAL A 221 3.24 2.76 6.23
CA VAL A 221 3.32 1.34 6.66
C VAL A 221 3.00 0.40 5.49
N GLU A 222 1.89 0.62 4.78
CA GLU A 222 1.48 -0.20 3.63
C GLU A 222 2.56 -0.18 2.52
N ALA A 223 3.12 0.99 2.22
CA ALA A 223 4.14 1.12 1.18
C ALA A 223 5.50 0.51 1.57
N LEU A 224 5.86 0.51 2.86
CA LEU A 224 7.06 -0.15 3.35
C LEU A 224 6.92 -1.68 3.28
N LEU A 225 5.79 -2.22 3.72
CA LEU A 225 5.49 -3.66 3.62
C LEU A 225 5.47 -4.14 2.17
N ALA A 226 5.06 -3.27 1.23
CA ALA A 226 5.06 -3.59 -0.19
C ALA A 226 6.47 -3.72 -0.80
N GLN A 227 7.50 -3.08 -0.25
CA GLN A 227 8.86 -3.10 -0.82
C GLN A 227 9.89 -3.87 0.01
N LEU A 228 9.60 -4.11 1.29
CA LEU A 228 10.57 -4.69 2.22
C LEU A 228 9.96 -5.92 2.91
N PRO A 229 10.77 -6.97 3.16
CA PRO A 229 10.33 -8.17 3.89
C PRO A 229 10.24 -7.89 5.40
N LEU A 230 9.28 -7.05 5.80
CA LEU A 230 9.05 -6.63 7.19
C LEU A 230 7.85 -7.38 7.78
N GLU A 231 7.92 -7.66 9.07
CA GLU A 231 6.78 -8.19 9.83
C GLU A 231 5.86 -7.03 10.25
N GLN A 232 4.59 -7.10 9.86
CA GLN A 232 3.65 -5.98 10.01
C GLN A 232 3.49 -5.53 11.47
N ARG A 233 3.32 -6.44 12.43
CA ARG A 233 3.06 -6.05 13.82
C ARG A 233 4.26 -5.34 14.44
N SER A 234 5.47 -5.81 14.15
CA SER A 234 6.72 -5.19 14.60
C SER A 234 6.90 -3.81 13.98
N LEU A 235 6.55 -3.65 12.70
CA LEU A 235 6.59 -2.35 12.03
C LEU A 235 5.58 -1.38 12.63
N GLU A 236 4.33 -1.80 12.81
CA GLU A 236 3.28 -0.97 13.41
C GLU A 236 3.63 -0.54 14.83
N ALA A 237 4.13 -1.47 15.66
CA ALA A 237 4.59 -1.16 17.02
C ALA A 237 5.76 -0.15 17.03
N GLU A 238 6.65 -0.22 16.04
CA GLU A 238 7.73 0.75 15.91
C GLU A 238 7.23 2.12 15.47
N PHE A 239 6.25 2.16 14.57
CA PHE A 239 5.57 3.39 14.19
C PHE A 239 4.83 3.99 15.39
N ASP A 240 4.10 3.22 16.19
CA ASP A 240 3.41 3.74 17.37
C ASP A 240 4.37 4.39 18.38
N ARG A 241 5.59 3.87 18.51
CA ARG A 241 6.62 4.44 19.39
C ARG A 241 7.23 5.74 18.86
N ARG A 242 7.38 5.88 17.54
CA ARG A 242 8.21 6.93 16.93
C ARG A 242 7.43 7.95 16.11
N TRP A 243 6.18 7.67 15.77
CA TRP A 243 5.38 8.46 14.83
C TRP A 243 5.28 9.91 15.25
N ASP A 244 4.97 10.20 16.51
CA ASP A 244 4.85 11.57 17.02
C ASP A 244 6.17 12.36 16.95
N GLY A 245 7.32 11.66 16.96
CA GLY A 245 8.63 12.28 16.75
C GLY A 245 8.92 12.61 15.28
N TRP A 246 8.26 11.92 14.35
CA TRP A 246 8.40 12.15 12.89
C TRP A 246 7.33 13.08 12.34
N ALA A 247 6.09 12.90 12.77
CA ALA A 247 4.96 13.76 12.45
C ALA A 247 5.15 15.08 13.19
N SER A 248 5.81 16.02 12.51
CA SER A 248 6.16 17.30 13.11
C SER A 248 4.90 18.03 13.61
N PRO A 249 4.88 18.57 14.83
CA PRO A 249 3.79 19.43 15.33
C PRO A 249 3.83 20.83 14.68
N SER A 250 4.48 21.01 13.52
CA SER A 250 4.58 22.30 12.87
C SER A 250 3.16 22.85 12.64
N THR A 251 2.94 24.10 13.03
CA THR A 251 1.65 24.78 13.10
C THR A 251 0.87 24.83 11.76
N GLU A 252 1.52 24.45 10.66
CA GLU A 252 0.98 24.48 9.29
C GLU A 252 0.63 23.10 8.72
N ALA A 253 0.81 22.01 9.50
CA ALA A 253 0.42 20.68 9.10
C ALA A 253 -0.80 20.22 9.90
N PRO A 254 -1.81 19.59 9.25
CA PRO A 254 -2.81 18.85 10.01
C PRO A 254 -2.08 17.76 10.82
N GLU A 255 -2.48 17.60 12.08
CA GLU A 255 -1.83 16.69 13.01
C GLU A 255 -1.79 15.26 12.42
N GLY A 256 -0.63 14.61 12.54
CA GLY A 256 -0.46 13.21 12.16
C GLY A 256 -0.01 12.94 10.72
N GLU A 257 0.48 13.94 9.99
CA GLU A 257 1.09 13.75 8.65
C GLU A 257 2.62 13.88 8.67
N LEU A 258 3.27 13.02 7.89
CA LEU A 258 4.72 12.99 7.70
C LEU A 258 5.10 13.84 6.48
N ARG A 259 6.08 14.74 6.67
CA ARG A 259 6.70 15.54 5.60
C ARG A 259 7.99 14.89 5.10
N TYR A 260 8.43 15.26 3.90
CA TYR A 260 9.62 14.68 3.28
C TYR A 260 10.88 14.89 4.12
N GLU A 261 11.05 16.04 4.76
CA GLU A 261 12.23 16.35 5.58
C GLU A 261 12.35 15.42 6.79
N ALA A 262 11.23 15.15 7.46
CA ALA A 262 11.18 14.22 8.59
C ALA A 262 11.33 12.77 8.12
N PHE A 263 10.74 12.41 6.98
CA PHE A 263 10.90 11.09 6.37
C PHE A 263 12.37 10.79 6.02
N ALA A 264 13.07 11.77 5.43
CA ALA A 264 14.43 11.64 4.92
C ALA A 264 15.53 11.97 5.95
N ALA A 265 15.17 12.31 7.20
CA ALA A 265 16.13 12.61 8.26
C ALA A 265 17.12 11.43 8.43
N PRO A 266 18.44 11.68 8.37
CA PRO A 266 19.45 10.63 8.16
C PRO A 266 19.53 9.61 9.31
N ASP A 267 19.37 10.07 10.55
CA ASP A 267 19.57 9.25 11.74
C ASP A 267 18.25 8.87 12.43
N SER A 268 17.23 9.71 12.26
CA SER A 268 15.97 9.57 12.98
C SER A 268 14.78 9.30 12.07
N GLY A 269 14.86 9.52 10.76
CA GLY A 269 13.72 9.44 9.85
C GLY A 269 13.28 8.00 9.52
N VAL A 270 12.12 7.88 8.90
CA VAL A 270 11.59 6.59 8.39
C VAL A 270 12.57 5.94 7.41
N LEU A 271 13.27 6.74 6.60
CA LEU A 271 14.28 6.21 5.67
C LEU A 271 15.47 5.57 6.41
N ALA A 272 15.84 6.09 7.59
CA ALA A 272 16.88 5.49 8.43
C ALA A 272 16.44 4.11 8.95
N LEU A 273 15.18 4.00 9.40
CA LEU A 273 14.57 2.73 9.81
C LEU A 273 14.59 1.71 8.65
N ALA A 274 14.13 2.13 7.46
CA ALA A 274 14.08 1.27 6.28
C ALA A 274 15.48 0.76 5.86
N ARG A 275 16.49 1.63 5.91
CA ARG A 275 17.90 1.24 5.64
C ARG A 275 18.41 0.24 6.67
N GLY A 276 18.12 0.46 7.95
CA GLY A 276 18.48 -0.47 9.03
C GLY A 276 17.88 -1.85 8.80
N ALA A 277 16.58 -1.91 8.47
CA ALA A 277 15.91 -3.17 8.19
C ALA A 277 16.47 -3.87 6.93
N ALA A 278 16.69 -3.13 5.84
CA ALA A 278 17.27 -3.69 4.62
C ALA A 278 18.70 -4.23 4.85
N ALA A 279 19.50 -3.56 5.69
CA ALA A 279 20.84 -4.02 6.05
C ALA A 279 20.79 -5.34 6.84
N VAL A 280 19.87 -5.47 7.80
CA VAL A 280 19.68 -6.70 8.57
C VAL A 280 19.24 -7.85 7.67
N CYS A 281 18.29 -7.63 6.77
CA CYS A 281 17.85 -8.65 5.80
C CYS A 281 19.00 -9.10 4.90
N THR A 282 19.79 -8.15 4.37
CA THR A 282 20.94 -8.45 3.51
C THR A 282 21.99 -9.26 4.26
N ALA A 283 22.26 -8.93 5.52
CA ALA A 283 23.21 -9.66 6.36
C ALA A 283 22.75 -11.11 6.62
N ILE A 284 21.46 -11.31 6.94
CA ILE A 284 20.88 -12.64 7.16
C ILE A 284 20.94 -13.49 5.89
N CYS A 285 20.52 -12.94 4.74
CA CYS A 285 20.58 -13.63 3.46
C CYS A 285 22.02 -14.04 3.12
N THR A 286 22.99 -13.13 3.30
CA THR A 286 24.41 -13.42 3.05
C THR A 286 24.93 -14.53 3.96
N ALA A 287 24.58 -14.50 5.25
CA ALA A 287 24.97 -15.54 6.21
C ALA A 287 24.39 -16.91 5.85
N ILE A 288 23.11 -16.98 5.48
CA ILE A 288 22.45 -18.23 5.05
C ILE A 288 23.08 -18.75 3.77
N CYS A 289 23.26 -17.91 2.74
CA CYS A 289 23.89 -18.31 1.49
C CYS A 289 25.32 -18.85 1.74
N THR A 290 26.10 -18.16 2.57
CA THR A 290 27.47 -18.60 2.90
C THR A 290 27.47 -19.94 3.62
N ALA A 291 26.58 -20.15 4.59
CA ALA A 291 26.47 -21.40 5.32
C ALA A 291 26.05 -22.56 4.40
N VAL A 292 25.08 -22.34 3.51
CA VAL A 292 24.63 -23.34 2.52
C VAL A 292 25.76 -23.69 1.55
N CYS A 293 26.47 -22.70 0.99
CA CYS A 293 27.62 -22.96 0.13
C CYS A 293 28.72 -23.75 0.84
N THR A 294 29.01 -23.41 2.10
CA THR A 294 30.03 -24.11 2.90
C THR A 294 29.64 -25.55 3.22
N ALA A 295 28.35 -25.85 3.36
CA ALA A 295 27.87 -27.20 3.62
C ALA A 295 27.83 -28.09 2.37
N ILE A 296 27.76 -27.50 1.17
CA ILE A 296 27.71 -28.22 -0.11
C ILE A 296 29.11 -28.51 -0.66
N CYS A 297 30.08 -27.63 -0.41
CA CYS A 297 31.48 -27.77 -0.86
C CYS A 297 32.31 -28.66 0.07
#